data_AF-A0A2L2NRP7-F1
#
_entry.id   AF-A0A2L2NRP7-F1
#
_cell.length_a   1.000
_cell.length_b   1.000
_cell.length_c   1.000
_cell.angle_alpha   90.00
_cell.angle_beta   90.00
_cell.angle_gamma   90.00
#
_symmetry.space_group_name_H-M   'P 1'
#
loop_
_entity.id
_entity.type
_entity.pdbx_description
1 polymer ?
#
loop_
_entity_poly.entity_id
_entity_poly.type
_entity_poly.pdbx_seq_one_letter_code
_entity_poly.pdbx_strand_id
1 'polypeptide(L)'
;MAQIFGNFIEQFPPEHDSLELTFTPDSRPIKQRWRNNRLSAHFLADYFSNFLPIDEDDPTHARQLKETQAAVVFVANELLENAMKFNDGTTHSKVRFGIHFVEEDQITAVLFATNSISAAGVDKFQAFIQELLVCDPNELYVQQVEKSAEENSEASGLGFLTMINDYSARLGWKFVQEMPNTITVTAMALLPV
;
A
#
# COMPACT_ATOMS: atom_id res chain seq x y z
N MET A 1 -19.46 7.71 8.25
CA MET A 1 -18.65 7.45 9.47
C MET A 1 -17.36 6.78 9.02
N ALA A 2 -16.22 7.13 9.62
CA ALA A 2 -14.92 6.55 9.27
C ALA A 2 -14.48 5.53 10.31
N GLN A 3 -13.83 4.45 9.88
CA GLN A 3 -13.19 3.46 10.75
C GLN A 3 -11.71 3.37 10.42
N ILE A 4 -10.85 3.40 11.43
CA ILE A 4 -9.39 3.48 11.28
C ILE A 4 -8.74 2.31 12.01
N PHE A 5 -7.71 1.74 11.39
CA PHE A 5 -6.93 0.63 11.92
C PHE A 5 -5.43 0.90 11.71
N GLY A 6 -4.59 0.36 12.60
CA GLY A 6 -3.13 0.47 12.51
C GLY A 6 -2.60 1.91 12.62
N ASN A 7 -1.47 2.18 11.97
CA ASN A 7 -0.75 3.45 12.02
C ASN A 7 -1.20 4.43 10.91
N PHE A 8 -2.50 4.62 10.74
CA PHE A 8 -3.02 5.51 9.69
C PHE A 8 -2.81 6.99 10.04
N ILE A 9 -2.24 7.76 9.11
CA ILE A 9 -2.11 9.22 9.22
C ILE A 9 -3.31 9.88 8.57
N GLU A 10 -4.10 10.63 9.34
CA GLU A 10 -5.33 11.27 8.82
C GLU A 10 -5.09 12.58 8.09
N GLN A 11 -4.04 13.31 8.47
CA GLN A 11 -3.75 14.65 7.97
C GLN A 11 -2.26 14.75 7.70
N PHE A 12 -1.92 15.08 6.45
CA PHE A 12 -0.57 15.47 6.08
C PHE A 12 -0.46 16.99 6.13
N PRO A 13 0.67 17.55 6.60
CA PRO A 13 0.89 18.99 6.57
C PRO A 13 0.80 19.51 5.12
N PRO A 14 0.04 20.59 4.84
CA PRO A 14 -0.15 21.09 3.47
C PRO A 14 1.14 21.61 2.82
N GLU A 15 2.16 21.91 3.63
CA GLU A 15 3.49 22.31 3.21
C GLU A 15 4.39 21.18 2.69
N HIS A 16 4.00 19.91 2.87
CA HIS A 16 4.80 18.77 2.41
C HIS A 16 4.47 18.39 0.96
N ASP A 17 5.52 18.15 0.17
CA ASP A 17 5.37 17.69 -1.20
C ASP A 17 4.73 16.30 -1.24
N SER A 18 3.85 16.10 -2.22
CA SER A 18 3.22 14.81 -2.49
C SER A 18 3.02 14.59 -3.98
N LEU A 19 3.05 13.31 -4.37
CA LEU A 19 2.72 12.87 -5.72
C LEU A 19 1.53 11.93 -5.64
N GLU A 20 0.42 12.32 -6.28
CA GLU A 20 -0.80 11.52 -6.34
C GLU A 20 -1.18 11.21 -7.79
N LEU A 21 -1.38 9.92 -8.06
CA LEU A 21 -1.88 9.38 -9.32
C LEU A 21 -3.33 8.93 -9.11
N THR A 22 -4.18 9.27 -10.08
CA THR A 22 -5.58 8.83 -10.08
C THR A 22 -5.86 8.02 -11.33
N PHE A 23 -6.49 6.87 -11.15
CA PHE A 23 -6.84 5.94 -12.21
C PHE A 23 -8.35 5.77 -12.31
N THR A 24 -8.88 5.87 -13.53
CA THR A 24 -10.24 5.41 -13.82
C THR A 24 -10.19 3.91 -14.11
N PRO A 25 -10.91 3.07 -13.35
CA PRO A 25 -11.01 1.65 -13.63
C PRO A 25 -11.88 1.40 -14.89
N ASP A 26 -11.34 1.69 -16.08
CA ASP A 26 -12.01 1.44 -17.36
C ASP A 26 -11.85 -0.01 -17.83
N SER A 27 -12.77 -0.50 -18.66
CA SER A 27 -12.91 -1.85 -19.23
C SER A 27 -11.69 -2.48 -19.96
N ARG A 28 -10.50 -1.87 -19.86
CA ARG A 28 -9.25 -2.41 -20.42
C ARG A 28 -8.86 -3.72 -19.73
N PRO A 29 -8.26 -4.67 -20.47
CA PRO A 29 -7.87 -5.97 -19.93
C PRO A 29 -6.94 -5.87 -18.72
N ILE A 30 -7.19 -6.71 -17.71
CA ILE A 30 -6.46 -6.73 -16.43
C ILE A 30 -4.93 -6.84 -16.60
N LYS A 31 -4.44 -7.56 -17.63
CA LYS A 31 -3.01 -7.68 -17.94
C LYS A 31 -2.36 -6.35 -18.36
N GLN A 32 -3.10 -5.51 -19.07
CA GLN A 32 -2.62 -4.18 -19.45
C GLN A 32 -2.65 -3.22 -18.25
N ARG A 33 -3.61 -3.41 -17.34
CA ARG A 33 -3.61 -2.72 -16.04
C ARG A 33 -2.40 -3.12 -15.20
N TRP A 34 -2.06 -4.41 -15.10
CA TRP A 34 -0.91 -4.87 -14.32
C TRP A 34 0.43 -4.34 -14.82
N ARG A 35 0.63 -4.31 -16.14
CA ARG A 35 1.83 -3.68 -16.71
C ARG A 35 1.89 -2.18 -16.38
N ASN A 36 0.75 -1.51 -16.41
CA ASN A 36 0.66 -0.10 -16.05
C ASN A 36 0.85 0.12 -14.53
N ASN A 37 0.36 -0.78 -13.68
CA ASN A 37 0.54 -0.71 -12.22
C ASN A 37 2.01 -0.80 -11.88
N ARG A 38 2.72 -1.81 -12.43
CA ARG A 38 4.16 -1.94 -12.23
C ARG A 38 4.90 -0.70 -12.72
N LEU A 39 4.54 -0.16 -13.89
CA LEU A 39 5.12 1.08 -14.40
C LEU A 39 4.86 2.28 -13.48
N SER A 40 3.65 2.43 -12.95
CA SER A 40 3.29 3.50 -12.02
C SER A 40 4.03 3.38 -10.70
N ALA A 41 4.19 2.17 -10.17
CA ALA A 41 4.96 1.91 -8.96
C ALA A 41 6.45 2.22 -9.16
N HIS A 42 7.04 1.83 -10.30
CA HIS A 42 8.43 2.16 -10.62
C HIS A 42 8.60 3.67 -10.81
N PHE A 43 7.69 4.32 -11.54
CA PHE A 43 7.72 5.78 -11.72
C PHE A 43 7.66 6.52 -10.38
N LEU A 44 6.79 6.10 -9.46
CA LEU A 44 6.67 6.73 -8.14
C LEU A 44 7.92 6.47 -7.30
N ALA A 45 8.51 5.28 -7.37
CA ALA A 45 9.75 4.96 -6.66
C ALA A 45 10.97 5.71 -7.24
N ASP A 46 11.07 5.86 -8.56
CA ASP A 46 12.14 6.63 -9.20
C ASP A 46 12.02 8.13 -8.89
N TYR A 47 10.78 8.65 -8.84
CA TYR A 47 10.52 9.99 -8.37
C TYR A 47 10.95 10.15 -6.90
N PHE A 48 10.58 9.18 -6.05
CA PHE A 48 10.95 9.10 -4.63
C PHE A 48 12.46 9.14 -4.39
N SER A 49 13.27 8.45 -5.21
CA SER A 49 14.73 8.41 -5.05
C SER A 49 15.39 9.79 -5.06
N ASN A 50 14.75 10.82 -5.63
CA ASN A 50 15.28 12.19 -5.64
C ASN A 50 15.13 12.93 -4.30
N PHE A 51 14.29 12.43 -3.39
CA PHE A 51 14.05 13.02 -2.06
C PHE A 51 14.90 12.36 -0.97
N LEU A 52 15.66 11.33 -1.34
CA LEU A 52 16.53 10.62 -0.41
C LEU A 52 17.80 11.44 -0.18
N PRO A 53 18.30 11.52 1.07
CA PRO A 53 19.59 12.13 1.34
C PRO A 53 20.68 11.26 0.71
N ILE A 54 21.21 11.70 -0.45
CA ILE A 54 22.31 11.02 -1.13
C ILE A 54 23.62 11.60 -0.59
N ASP A 55 24.36 10.81 0.18
CA ASP A 55 25.80 11.05 0.37
C ASP A 55 26.54 10.19 -0.65
N GLU A 56 26.97 10.81 -1.76
CA GLU A 56 27.62 10.12 -2.88
C GLU A 56 29.00 9.56 -2.52
N ASP A 57 29.60 10.03 -1.41
CA ASP A 57 30.96 9.67 -0.99
C ASP A 57 31.01 8.46 -0.02
N ASP A 58 29.87 7.94 0.45
CA ASP A 58 29.79 6.73 1.30
C ASP A 58 29.19 5.51 0.56
N PRO A 59 30.00 4.48 0.23
CA PRO A 59 29.52 3.24 -0.38
C PRO A 59 28.44 2.50 0.43
N THR A 60 28.40 2.70 1.74
CA THR A 60 27.41 2.12 2.65
C THR A 60 26.05 2.77 2.44
N HIS A 61 26.02 4.10 2.28
CA HIS A 61 24.81 4.86 1.96
C HIS A 61 24.26 4.47 0.59
N ALA A 62 25.13 4.26 -0.41
CA ALA A 62 24.70 3.83 -1.74
C ALA A 62 23.99 2.46 -1.75
N ARG A 63 24.36 1.55 -0.84
CA ARG A 63 23.68 0.25 -0.70
C ARG A 63 22.34 0.39 0.00
N GLN A 64 22.31 1.11 1.12
CA GLN A 64 21.08 1.36 1.89
C GLN A 64 20.03 2.05 1.01
N LEU A 65 20.45 3.02 0.20
CA LEU A 65 19.59 3.71 -0.79
C LEU A 65 18.90 2.74 -1.75
N LYS A 66 19.63 1.75 -2.28
CA LYS A 66 19.07 0.73 -3.19
C LYS A 66 18.10 -0.19 -2.48
N GLU A 67 18.38 -0.56 -1.23
CA GLU A 67 17.51 -1.40 -0.42
C GLU A 67 16.20 -0.65 -0.11
N THR A 68 16.29 0.62 0.29
CA THR A 68 15.15 1.53 0.48
C THR A 68 14.34 1.72 -0.80
N GLN A 69 14.99 1.98 -1.94
CA GLN A 69 14.30 2.11 -3.23
C GLN A 69 13.56 0.82 -3.60
N ALA A 70 14.19 -0.34 -3.41
CA ALA A 70 13.55 -1.64 -3.68
C ALA A 70 12.34 -1.87 -2.76
N ALA A 71 12.43 -1.48 -1.48
CA ALA A 71 11.31 -1.53 -0.55
C ALA A 71 10.15 -0.65 -1.03
N VAL A 72 10.42 0.60 -1.42
CA VAL A 72 9.40 1.52 -1.95
C VAL A 72 8.75 0.97 -3.22
N VAL A 73 9.53 0.44 -4.17
CA VAL A 73 8.99 -0.20 -5.40
C VAL A 73 8.05 -1.35 -5.04
N PHE A 74 8.48 -2.22 -4.13
CA PHE A 74 7.69 -3.37 -3.71
C PHE A 74 6.38 -2.93 -3.06
N VAL A 75 6.46 -2.06 -2.04
CA VAL A 75 5.29 -1.56 -1.31
C VAL A 75 4.33 -0.82 -2.23
N ALA A 76 4.85 0.04 -3.10
CA ALA A 76 4.08 0.75 -4.12
C ALA A 76 3.29 -0.22 -5.01
N ASN A 77 3.96 -1.26 -5.50
CA ASN A 77 3.35 -2.23 -6.40
C ASN A 77 2.25 -3.03 -5.69
N GLU A 78 2.53 -3.55 -4.50
CA GLU A 78 1.56 -4.33 -3.72
C GLU A 78 0.33 -3.51 -3.33
N LEU A 79 0.50 -2.26 -2.87
CA LEU A 79 -0.64 -1.40 -2.52
C LEU A 79 -1.49 -1.06 -3.75
N LEU A 80 -0.86 -0.68 -4.87
CA LEU A 80 -1.56 -0.34 -6.10
C LEU A 80 -2.26 -1.56 -6.72
N GLU A 81 -1.60 -2.72 -6.70
CA GLU A 81 -2.17 -3.98 -7.18
C GLU A 81 -3.41 -4.37 -6.37
N ASN A 82 -3.32 -4.34 -5.04
CA ASN A 82 -4.45 -4.60 -4.16
C ASN A 82 -5.60 -3.63 -4.44
N ALA A 83 -5.32 -2.33 -4.52
CA ALA A 83 -6.33 -1.33 -4.78
C ALA A 83 -7.03 -1.55 -6.13
N MET A 84 -6.29 -1.95 -7.16
CA MET A 84 -6.85 -2.25 -8.48
C MET A 84 -7.63 -3.57 -8.53
N LYS A 85 -7.15 -4.60 -7.82
CA LYS A 85 -7.76 -5.93 -7.76
C LYS A 85 -9.09 -5.92 -7.02
N PHE A 86 -9.17 -5.17 -5.92
CA PHE A 86 -10.34 -5.13 -5.04
C PHE A 86 -11.25 -3.92 -5.29
N ASN A 87 -10.96 -3.09 -6.30
CA ASN A 87 -11.83 -1.97 -6.63
C ASN A 87 -13.22 -2.47 -7.08
N ASP A 88 -14.27 -1.98 -6.42
CA ASP A 88 -15.65 -2.29 -6.79
C ASP A 88 -16.01 -1.66 -8.14
N GLY A 89 -15.99 -2.49 -9.19
CA GLY A 89 -16.31 -2.09 -10.56
C GLY A 89 -17.78 -1.73 -10.80
N THR A 90 -18.67 -1.97 -9.84
CA THR A 90 -20.06 -1.46 -9.90
C THR A 90 -20.14 0.01 -9.53
N THR A 91 -19.11 0.52 -8.84
CA THR A 91 -18.96 1.93 -8.55
C THR A 91 -18.03 2.55 -9.59
N HIS A 92 -18.39 3.72 -10.12
CA HIS A 92 -17.49 4.50 -11.00
C HIS A 92 -16.40 5.22 -10.21
N SER A 93 -16.03 4.69 -9.04
CA SER A 93 -15.04 5.25 -8.14
C SER A 93 -13.65 5.11 -8.74
N LYS A 94 -12.85 6.17 -8.59
CA LYS A 94 -11.47 6.17 -9.06
C LYS A 94 -10.55 5.53 -8.02
N VAL A 95 -9.49 4.88 -8.49
CA VAL A 95 -8.40 4.44 -7.62
C VAL A 95 -7.41 5.60 -7.48
N ARG A 96 -7.06 5.96 -6.25
CA ARG A 96 -6.00 6.94 -5.96
C ARG A 96 -4.80 6.20 -5.42
N PHE A 97 -3.61 6.66 -5.76
CA PHE A 97 -2.35 6.10 -5.27
C PHE A 97 -1.32 7.21 -5.19
N GLY A 98 -0.56 7.26 -4.12
CA GLY A 98 0.42 8.33 -3.97
C GLY A 98 1.42 8.09 -2.86
N ILE A 99 2.31 9.07 -2.74
CA ILE A 99 3.33 9.14 -1.71
C ILE A 99 3.34 10.54 -1.09
N HIS A 100 3.44 10.56 0.24
CA HIS A 100 3.73 11.75 1.05
C HIS A 100 5.05 11.54 1.78
N PHE A 101 5.70 12.64 2.13
CA PHE A 101 6.87 12.62 3.01
C PHE A 101 6.50 13.25 4.34
N VAL A 102 6.95 12.62 5.42
CA VAL A 102 6.85 13.18 6.77
C VAL A 102 8.25 13.20 7.35
N GLU A 103 8.72 14.39 7.72
CA GLU A 103 9.99 14.60 8.38
C GLU A 103 9.69 15.07 9.82
N GLU A 104 9.96 14.20 10.78
CA GLU A 104 9.96 14.56 12.21
C GLU A 104 11.38 14.38 12.75
N ASP A 105 11.76 13.15 13.12
CA ASP A 105 13.13 12.79 13.55
C ASP A 105 13.93 12.08 12.44
N GLN A 106 13.22 11.37 11.56
CA GLN A 106 13.75 10.66 10.39
C GLN A 106 12.74 10.81 9.24
N ILE A 107 13.22 10.79 7.99
CA ILE A 107 12.37 10.86 6.82
C ILE A 107 11.54 9.57 6.76
N THR A 108 10.22 9.70 6.67
CA THR A 108 9.31 8.57 6.49
C THR A 108 8.55 8.74 5.18
N ALA A 109 8.66 7.75 4.30
CA ALA A 109 7.85 7.65 3.09
C ALA A 109 6.49 7.07 3.46
N VAL A 110 5.42 7.79 3.13
CA VAL A 110 4.05 7.36 3.39
C VAL A 110 3.38 7.07 2.06
N LEU A 111 3.37 5.80 1.68
CA LEU A 111 2.67 5.33 0.49
C LEU A 111 1.23 5.00 0.84
N PHE A 112 0.31 5.33 -0.06
CA PHE A 112 -1.10 4.99 0.13
C PHE A 112 -1.77 4.64 -1.18
N ALA A 113 -2.77 3.76 -1.10
CA ALA A 113 -3.69 3.49 -2.19
C ALA A 113 -5.13 3.51 -1.67
N THR A 114 -6.03 4.16 -2.40
CA THR A 114 -7.46 4.23 -2.11
C THR A 114 -8.26 3.62 -3.24
N ASN A 115 -9.16 2.70 -2.92
CA ASN A 115 -10.13 2.14 -3.85
C ASN A 115 -11.51 2.05 -3.20
N SER A 116 -12.53 1.87 -4.04
CA SER A 116 -13.85 1.45 -3.57
C SER A 116 -13.85 -0.04 -3.26
N ILE A 117 -14.62 -0.46 -2.27
CA ILE A 117 -14.77 -1.86 -1.89
C ILE A 117 -16.26 -2.18 -1.67
N SER A 118 -16.67 -3.39 -2.05
CA SER A 118 -18.04 -3.85 -1.84
C SER A 118 -18.30 -4.11 -0.36
N ALA A 119 -19.56 -4.01 0.08
CA ALA A 119 -19.94 -4.27 1.48
C ALA A 119 -19.46 -5.64 1.99
N ALA A 120 -19.59 -6.69 1.17
CA ALA A 120 -19.10 -8.02 1.52
C ALA A 120 -17.56 -8.10 1.62
N GLY A 121 -16.84 -7.27 0.85
CA GLY A 121 -15.38 -7.17 0.92
C GLY A 121 -14.90 -6.46 2.18
N VAL A 122 -15.67 -5.50 2.72
CA VAL A 122 -15.32 -4.74 3.92
C VAL A 122 -15.19 -5.67 5.12
N ASP A 123 -16.21 -6.48 5.41
CA ASP A 123 -16.22 -7.34 6.59
C ASP A 123 -15.04 -8.33 6.57
N LYS A 124 -14.78 -8.95 5.40
CA LYS A 124 -13.65 -9.86 5.22
C LYS A 124 -12.32 -9.15 5.42
N PHE A 125 -12.17 -7.94 4.88
CA PHE A 125 -10.90 -7.22 4.96
C PHE A 125 -10.64 -6.69 6.38
N GLN A 126 -11.67 -6.19 7.06
CA GLN A 126 -11.56 -5.75 8.45
C GLN A 126 -11.21 -6.91 9.39
N ALA A 127 -11.82 -8.08 9.22
CA ALA A 127 -11.46 -9.27 9.98
C ALA A 127 -9.99 -9.66 9.77
N PHE A 128 -9.51 -9.64 8.53
CA PHE A 128 -8.10 -9.90 8.22
C PHE A 128 -7.17 -8.86 8.86
N ILE A 129 -7.50 -7.56 8.80
CA ILE A 129 -6.68 -6.51 9.43
C ILE A 129 -6.62 -6.70 10.95
N GLN A 130 -7.74 -7.08 11.59
CA GLN A 130 -7.76 -7.35 13.02
C GLN A 130 -6.87 -8.55 13.40
N GLU A 131 -6.90 -9.62 12.61
CA GLU A 131 -6.02 -10.77 12.79
C GLU A 131 -4.55 -10.34 12.64
N LEU A 132 -4.24 -9.59 11.58
CA LEU A 132 -2.90 -9.07 11.28
C LEU A 132 -2.33 -8.19 12.41
N LEU A 133 -3.18 -7.40 13.09
CA LEU A 133 -2.76 -6.49 14.16
C LEU A 133 -2.56 -7.18 15.51
N VAL A 134 -3.06 -8.40 15.70
CA VAL A 134 -3.04 -9.12 16.99
C VAL A 134 -2.08 -10.31 16.97
N CYS A 135 -1.93 -10.98 15.83
CA CYS A 135 -1.07 -12.16 15.69
C CYS A 135 0.41 -11.79 15.49
N ASP A 136 1.29 -12.74 15.80
CA ASP A 136 2.70 -12.64 15.40
C ASP A 136 2.79 -12.70 13.86
N PRO A 137 3.42 -11.71 13.20
CA PRO A 137 3.50 -11.67 11.75
C PRO A 137 4.19 -12.88 11.11
N ASN A 138 5.15 -13.52 11.78
CA ASN A 138 5.81 -14.71 11.24
C ASN A 138 4.90 -15.93 11.31
N GLU A 139 4.16 -16.10 12.41
CA GLU A 139 3.15 -17.15 12.53
C GLU A 139 2.05 -16.98 11.49
N LEU A 140 1.55 -15.76 11.31
CA LEU A 140 0.52 -15.46 10.30
C LEU A 140 1.04 -15.70 8.87
N TYR A 141 2.32 -15.41 8.60
CA TYR A 141 2.95 -15.68 7.32
C TYR A 141 2.96 -17.17 6.99
N VAL A 142 3.38 -18.01 7.93
CA VAL A 142 3.36 -19.47 7.74
C VAL A 142 1.94 -19.97 7.49
N GLN A 143 0.97 -19.55 8.30
CA GLN A 143 -0.43 -19.93 8.12
C GLN A 143 -0.99 -19.52 6.76
N GLN A 144 -0.65 -18.33 6.28
CA GLN A 144 -1.13 -17.83 5.01
C GLN A 144 -0.49 -18.58 3.83
N VAL A 145 0.80 -18.92 3.91
CA VAL A 145 1.46 -19.77 2.90
C VAL A 145 0.80 -21.15 2.84
N GLU A 146 0.53 -21.78 3.98
CA GLU A 146 -0.13 -23.08 4.07
C GLU A 146 -1.53 -23.06 3.44
N LYS A 147 -2.40 -22.10 3.84
CA LYS A 147 -3.74 -21.91 3.27
C LYS A 147 -3.71 -21.78 1.75
N SER A 148 -2.72 -21.07 1.22
CA SER A 148 -2.64 -20.77 -0.22
C SER A 148 -2.18 -21.96 -1.05
N ALA A 149 -1.32 -22.81 -0.47
CA ALA A 149 -0.93 -24.08 -1.07
C ALA A 149 -2.11 -25.07 -1.10
N GLU A 150 -2.97 -25.06 -0.07
CA GLU A 150 -4.17 -25.90 0.00
C GLU A 150 -5.27 -25.45 -0.98
N GLU A 151 -5.48 -24.14 -1.10
CA GLU A 151 -6.57 -23.57 -1.90
C GLU A 151 -6.22 -23.37 -3.39
N ASN A 152 -4.97 -23.60 -3.81
CA ASN A 152 -4.44 -23.19 -5.14
C ASN A 152 -4.82 -21.75 -5.51
N SER A 153 -4.92 -20.87 -4.50
CA SER A 153 -5.33 -19.49 -4.62
C SER A 153 -4.13 -18.58 -4.34
N GLU A 154 -4.11 -17.37 -4.91
CA GLU A 154 -3.14 -16.37 -4.51
C GLU A 154 -3.33 -16.04 -3.03
N ALA A 155 -2.24 -16.13 -2.29
CA ALA A 155 -2.15 -15.89 -0.86
C ALA A 155 -2.46 -14.43 -0.50
N SER A 156 -3.76 -14.10 -0.44
CA SER A 156 -4.22 -12.78 -0.07
C SER A 156 -3.68 -12.43 1.33
N GLY A 157 -2.95 -11.31 1.44
CA GLY A 157 -2.38 -10.85 2.71
C GLY A 157 -0.87 -11.07 2.87
N LEU A 158 -0.21 -11.90 2.03
CA LEU A 158 1.25 -12.03 2.08
C LEU A 158 1.96 -10.71 1.78
N GLY A 159 1.45 -9.88 0.86
CA GLY A 159 2.05 -8.58 0.56
C GLY A 159 2.18 -7.70 1.81
N PHE A 160 1.13 -7.63 2.65
CA PHE A 160 1.19 -6.87 3.90
C PHE A 160 2.17 -7.47 4.92
N LEU A 161 2.23 -8.79 5.01
CA LEU A 161 3.18 -9.47 5.89
C LEU A 161 4.63 -9.28 5.45
N THR A 162 4.90 -9.32 4.14
CA THR A 162 6.21 -9.00 3.58
C THR A 162 6.59 -7.55 3.85
N MET A 163 5.65 -6.60 3.74
CA MET A 163 5.89 -5.20 4.13
C MET A 163 6.33 -5.08 5.60
N ILE A 164 5.69 -5.81 6.51
CA ILE A 164 6.01 -5.76 7.94
C ILE A 164 7.35 -6.46 8.22
N ASN A 165 7.54 -7.69 7.75
CA ASN A 165 8.67 -8.53 8.11
C ASN A 165 9.97 -8.14 7.42
N ASP A 166 9.93 -7.85 6.11
CA ASP A 166 11.13 -7.65 5.30
C ASP A 166 11.52 -6.16 5.23
N TYR A 167 10.54 -5.27 5.39
CA TYR A 167 10.73 -3.81 5.23
C TYR A 167 10.39 -3.00 6.48
N SER A 168 10.00 -3.65 7.59
CA SER A 168 9.63 -2.97 8.85
C SER A 168 8.54 -1.89 8.65
N ALA A 169 7.69 -2.05 7.64
CA ALA A 169 6.65 -1.08 7.33
C ALA A 169 5.60 -1.05 8.43
N ARG A 170 5.20 0.15 8.84
CA ARG A 170 4.01 0.33 9.69
C ARG A 170 2.80 0.52 8.78
N LEU A 171 1.78 -0.30 8.96
CA LEU A 171 0.60 -0.28 8.10
C LEU A 171 -0.59 0.41 8.78
N GLY A 172 -1.41 1.08 7.99
CA GLY A 172 -2.65 1.72 8.45
C GLY A 172 -3.76 1.61 7.41
N TRP A 173 -5.00 1.61 7.89
CA TRP A 173 -6.18 1.56 7.02
C TRP A 173 -7.26 2.53 7.48
N LYS A 174 -7.98 3.12 6.53
CA LYS A 174 -9.15 3.94 6.79
C LYS A 174 -10.28 3.56 5.85
N PHE A 175 -11.43 3.20 6.42
CA PHE A 175 -12.66 2.92 5.70
C PHE A 175 -13.61 4.09 5.85
N VAL A 176 -14.19 4.57 4.75
CA VAL A 176 -15.12 5.70 4.74
C VAL A 176 -16.35 5.34 3.91
N GLN A 177 -17.53 5.47 4.51
CA GLN A 177 -18.78 5.45 3.77
C GLN A 177 -18.97 6.80 3.05
N GLU A 178 -18.77 6.84 1.73
CA GLU A 178 -18.92 8.06 0.92
C GLU A 178 -20.35 8.23 0.40
N MET A 179 -20.96 7.14 -0.07
CA MET A 179 -22.34 7.10 -0.58
C MET A 179 -23.05 5.87 -0.01
N PRO A 180 -24.39 5.76 -0.03
CA PRO A 180 -25.12 4.64 0.57
C PRO A 180 -24.61 3.25 0.16
N ASN A 181 -24.08 3.11 -1.05
CA ASN A 181 -23.55 1.85 -1.60
C ASN A 181 -22.07 1.92 -1.96
N THR A 182 -21.31 2.88 -1.43
CA THR A 182 -19.89 3.03 -1.74
C THR A 182 -19.10 3.25 -0.47
N ILE A 183 -18.27 2.27 -0.16
CA ILE A 183 -17.26 2.34 0.89
C ILE A 183 -15.92 2.47 0.19
N THR A 184 -15.15 3.49 0.56
CA THR A 184 -13.76 3.62 0.14
C THR A 184 -12.86 3.12 1.25
N VAL A 185 -11.78 2.46 0.86
CA VAL A 185 -10.72 2.04 1.78
C VAL A 185 -9.42 2.66 1.30
N THR A 186 -8.70 3.30 2.21
CA THR A 186 -7.31 3.72 2.01
C THR A 186 -6.42 2.78 2.80
N ALA A 187 -5.54 2.06 2.11
CA ALA A 187 -4.44 1.32 2.72
C ALA A 187 -3.17 2.18 2.65
N MET A 188 -2.42 2.21 3.74
CA MET A 188 -1.24 3.06 3.93
C MET A 188 -0.08 2.23 4.48
N ALA A 189 1.12 2.50 3.97
CA ALA A 189 2.36 1.94 4.46
C ALA A 189 3.37 3.06 4.74
N LEU A 190 3.90 3.07 5.95
CA LEU A 190 4.92 4.00 6.40
C LEU A 190 6.26 3.24 6.40
N LEU A 191 7.17 3.68 5.55
CA LEU A 191 8.51 3.13 5.44
C LEU A 191 9.51 4.12 6.05
N PRO A 192 10.29 3.72 7.06
CA PRO A 192 11.43 4.52 7.49
C PRO A 192 12.48 4.52 6.37
N VAL A 193 13.06 5.69 6.11
CA VAL A 193 13.89 5.97 4.94
C VAL A 193 15.29 6.37 5.36
#